data_AF-A0A538G7L7-F1
#
_entry.id   AF-A0A538G7L7-F1
#
_cell.length_a   1.000
_cell.length_b   1.000
_cell.length_c   1.000
_cell.angle_alpha   90.00
_cell.angle_beta   90.00
_cell.angle_gamma   90.00
#
_symmetry.space_group_name_H-M   'P 1'
#
loop_
_entity.id
_entity.type
_entity.pdbx_description
1 polymer ?
#
loop_
_entity_poly.entity_id
_entity_poly.type
_entity_poly.pdbx_seq_one_letter_code
_entity_poly.pdbx_strand_id
1 'polypeptide(L)'
;MDVDEGTGPFQYVPGSAPGGRHGDAWPWRPLGENYPPEDELERRVAADGARVFTGPKGTLLFCNTAGFHRGGFATEKPRVLATATYSSPAALASLTERSYRFSGSLTGLDEPTRFALT
;
A
#
# COMPACT_ATOMS: atom_id res chain seq x y z
N MET A 1 13.01 -5.45 11.32
CA MET A 1 13.40 -4.45 12.34
C MET A 1 12.14 -3.89 12.96
N ASP A 2 12.24 -3.27 14.13
CA ASP A 2 11.13 -2.52 14.68
C ASP A 2 10.87 -1.27 13.84
N VAL A 3 9.61 -0.86 13.75
CA VAL A 3 9.14 0.34 13.06
C VAL A 3 8.66 1.31 14.12
N ASP A 4 9.34 2.44 14.25
CA ASP A 4 9.02 3.55 15.14
C ASP A 4 8.94 4.87 14.36
N GLU A 5 8.72 5.98 15.05
CA GLU A 5 8.58 7.31 14.44
C GLU A 5 9.79 7.73 13.60
N GLY A 6 11.01 7.39 14.04
CA GLY A 6 12.27 7.72 13.34
C GLY A 6 12.56 6.87 12.10
N THR A 7 11.80 5.78 11.90
CA THR A 7 11.95 4.87 10.73
C THR A 7 11.08 5.24 9.53
N GLY A 8 10.37 6.36 9.59
CA GLY A 8 9.46 6.79 8.54
C GLY A 8 8.24 5.87 8.41
N PRO A 9 7.46 5.64 9.48
CA PRO A 9 6.42 4.63 9.56
C PRO A 9 5.35 4.74 8.46
N PHE A 10 4.63 3.64 8.21
CA PHE A 10 3.54 3.65 7.23
C PHE A 10 2.42 4.58 7.70
N GLN A 11 1.84 5.34 6.77
CA GLN A 11 0.72 6.23 7.00
C GLN A 11 -0.46 5.83 6.13
N TYR A 12 -1.67 5.88 6.68
CA TYR A 12 -2.91 5.62 5.95
C TYR A 12 -4.01 6.59 6.36
N VAL A 13 -4.82 7.04 5.41
CA VAL A 13 -6.03 7.83 5.68
C VAL A 13 -7.24 6.90 5.66
N PRO A 14 -7.87 6.59 6.80
CA PRO A 14 -9.02 5.70 6.83
C PRO A 14 -10.21 6.28 6.05
N GLY A 15 -10.90 5.43 5.28
CA GLY A 15 -12.07 5.82 4.49
C GLY A 15 -11.75 6.55 3.19
N SER A 16 -10.49 6.60 2.76
CA SER A 16 -10.06 7.18 1.48
C SER A 16 -10.09 6.22 0.29
N ALA A 17 -10.24 4.91 0.53
CA ALA A 17 -10.43 3.95 -0.55
C ALA A 17 -11.78 4.16 -1.26
N PRO A 18 -11.96 3.68 -2.50
CA PRO A 18 -13.23 3.75 -3.22
C PRO A 18 -14.40 3.21 -2.37
N GLY A 19 -15.52 3.95 -2.35
CA GLY A 19 -16.69 3.64 -1.53
C GLY A 19 -16.57 4.05 -0.05
N GLY A 20 -15.41 4.55 0.39
CA GLY A 20 -15.25 5.18 1.70
C GLY A 20 -15.73 6.63 1.71
N ARG A 21 -15.91 7.20 2.90
CA ARG A 21 -16.38 8.59 3.11
C ARG A 21 -15.54 9.68 2.42
N HIS A 22 -14.27 9.39 2.12
CA HIS A 22 -13.34 10.28 1.42
C HIS A 22 -13.06 9.81 -0.01
N GLY A 23 -13.70 8.72 -0.48
CA GLY A 23 -13.43 8.10 -1.78
C GLY A 23 -13.78 8.97 -2.99
N ASP A 24 -14.77 9.86 -2.84
CA ASP A 24 -15.18 10.80 -3.90
C ASP A 24 -14.35 12.08 -3.92
N ALA A 25 -13.56 12.35 -2.87
CA ALA A 25 -12.76 13.57 -2.79
C ALA A 25 -11.61 13.56 -3.80
N TRP A 26 -11.08 12.37 -4.13
CA TRP A 26 -10.03 12.18 -5.14
C TRP A 26 -10.28 10.90 -5.93
N PRO A 27 -11.16 10.96 -6.93
CA PRO A 27 -11.50 9.79 -7.71
C PRO A 27 -10.25 9.26 -8.40
N TRP A 28 -9.95 7.98 -8.17
CA TRP A 28 -8.84 7.30 -8.82
C TRP A 28 -8.96 7.44 -10.35
N ARG A 29 -7.88 7.88 -11.00
CA ARG A 29 -7.78 7.95 -12.46
C ARG A 29 -6.60 7.11 -12.93
N PRO A 30 -6.77 6.22 -13.91
CA PRO A 30 -5.64 5.55 -14.53
C PRO A 30 -4.63 6.59 -15.03
N LEU A 31 -3.36 6.46 -14.63
CA LEU A 31 -2.26 7.37 -15.04
C LEU A 31 -2.44 8.85 -14.62
N GLY A 32 -3.31 9.13 -13.64
CA GLY A 32 -3.50 10.48 -13.09
C GLY A 32 -2.47 10.85 -12.02
N GLU A 33 -2.58 12.07 -11.49
CA GLU A 33 -1.85 12.48 -10.30
C GLU A 33 -2.28 11.62 -9.10
N ASN A 34 -1.30 10.96 -8.45
CA ASN A 34 -1.57 9.94 -7.44
C ASN A 34 -1.78 10.51 -6.03
N TYR A 35 -1.42 11.77 -5.79
CA TYR A 35 -1.51 12.38 -4.46
C TYR A 35 -1.88 13.87 -4.57
N PRO A 36 -2.89 14.35 -3.82
CA PRO A 36 -3.19 15.77 -3.75
C PRO A 36 -2.11 16.54 -2.98
N PRO A 37 -2.09 17.88 -3.08
CA PRO A 37 -1.31 18.72 -2.18
C PRO A 37 -1.59 18.41 -0.70
N GLU A 38 -0.56 18.45 0.14
CA GLU A 38 -0.65 18.05 1.56
C GLU A 38 -1.65 18.90 2.34
N ASP A 39 -1.66 20.21 2.10
CA ASP A 39 -2.60 21.15 2.71
C ASP A 39 -4.05 20.87 2.31
N GLU A 40 -4.28 20.43 1.08
CA GLU A 40 -5.60 20.02 0.59
C GLU A 40 -6.06 18.72 1.25
N LEU A 41 -5.16 17.73 1.31
CA LEU A 41 -5.43 16.47 1.98
C LEU A 41 -5.82 16.73 3.43
N GLU A 42 -4.99 17.46 4.18
CA GLU A 42 -5.20 17.77 5.60
C GLU A 42 -6.53 18.46 5.85
N ARG A 43 -6.87 19.50 5.07
CA ARG A 43 -8.16 20.19 5.18
C ARG A 43 -9.35 19.24 5.04
N ARG A 44 -9.24 18.27 4.14
CA ARG A 44 -10.35 17.39 3.78
C ARG A 44 -10.49 16.19 4.71
N VAL A 45 -9.38 15.67 5.25
CA VAL A 45 -9.35 14.46 6.08
C VAL A 45 -9.23 14.75 7.58
N ALA A 46 -9.23 16.02 8.00
CA ALA A 46 -9.03 16.45 9.39
C ALA A 46 -9.84 15.66 10.44
N ALA A 47 -11.10 15.31 10.15
CA ALA A 47 -11.96 14.53 11.05
C ALA A 47 -11.45 13.10 11.31
N ASP A 48 -10.61 12.59 10.42
CA ASP A 48 -10.24 11.19 10.27
C ASP A 48 -8.76 11.01 9.95
N GLY A 49 -7.94 11.96 10.42
CA GLY A 49 -6.58 12.22 9.96
C GLY A 49 -5.69 11.00 9.71
N ALA A 50 -4.62 11.23 8.95
CA ALA A 50 -3.66 10.19 8.62
C ALA A 50 -3.17 9.47 9.89
N ARG A 51 -3.33 8.14 9.90
CA ARG A 51 -2.86 7.27 10.98
C ARG A 51 -1.46 6.79 10.67
N VAL A 52 -0.62 6.83 11.69
CA VAL A 52 0.76 6.32 11.64
C VAL A 52 0.80 4.94 12.30
N PHE A 53 1.53 4.00 11.69
CA PHE A 53 1.63 2.62 12.18
C PHE A 53 3.06 2.27 12.56
N THR A 54 3.27 2.06 13.86
CA THR A 54 4.51 1.58 14.48
C THR A 54 4.31 0.18 15.04
N GLY A 55 5.37 -0.59 15.21
CA GLY A 55 5.29 -1.93 15.79
C GLY A 55 6.62 -2.69 15.76
N PRO A 56 6.70 -3.81 16.51
CA PRO A 56 7.90 -4.64 16.55
C PRO A 56 8.14 -5.37 15.23
N LYS A 57 9.38 -5.83 15.01
CA LYS A 57 9.76 -6.71 13.88
C LYS A 57 8.80 -7.90 13.79
N GLY A 58 8.31 -8.14 12.57
CA GLY A 58 7.37 -9.23 12.29
C GLY A 58 5.90 -8.80 12.30
N THR A 59 5.61 -7.55 12.64
CA THR A 59 4.26 -6.98 12.46
C THR A 59 3.89 -6.96 10.98
N LEU A 60 2.69 -7.45 10.67
CA LEU A 60 2.09 -7.38 9.33
C LEU A 60 0.97 -6.34 9.33
N LEU A 61 0.96 -5.50 8.29
CA LEU A 61 -0.09 -4.52 8.05
C LEU A 61 -0.92 -4.97 6.85
N PHE A 62 -2.21 -5.23 7.06
CA PHE A 62 -3.17 -5.41 5.98
C PHE A 62 -3.83 -4.07 5.67
N CYS A 63 -3.66 -3.59 4.44
CA CYS A 63 -4.17 -2.30 4.00
C CYS A 63 -4.84 -2.42 2.63
N ASN A 64 -6.01 -1.79 2.48
CA ASN A 64 -6.55 -1.52 1.15
C ASN A 64 -5.80 -0.33 0.55
N THR A 65 -4.81 -0.62 -0.28
CA THR A 65 -3.93 0.38 -0.91
C THR A 65 -4.61 1.21 -2.00
N ALA A 66 -5.90 0.99 -2.28
CA ALA A 66 -6.68 1.92 -3.10
C ALA A 66 -7.01 3.24 -2.37
N GLY A 67 -6.81 3.32 -1.05
CA GLY A 67 -6.89 4.58 -0.29
C GLY A 67 -5.54 5.29 -0.16
N PHE A 68 -5.54 6.54 0.27
CA PHE A 68 -4.33 7.32 0.51
C PHE A 68 -3.45 6.68 1.58
N HIS A 69 -2.21 6.41 1.17
CA HIS A 69 -1.17 5.90 2.04
C HIS A 69 0.19 6.41 1.57
N ARG A 70 1.17 6.43 2.47
CA ARG A 70 2.57 6.71 2.15
C ARG A 70 3.50 6.10 3.19
N GLY A 71 4.75 5.89 2.82
CA GLY A 71 5.82 5.72 3.80
C GLY A 71 6.24 7.10 4.31
N GLY A 72 6.40 7.27 5.62
CA GLY A 72 7.06 8.44 6.16
C GLY A 72 8.55 8.50 5.79
N PHE A 73 9.17 9.65 6.00
CA PHE A 73 10.61 9.82 5.85
C PHE A 73 11.36 9.19 7.02
N ALA A 74 12.32 8.32 6.72
CA ALA A 74 13.22 7.77 7.73
C ALA A 74 14.31 8.82 8.05
N THR A 75 14.39 9.23 9.30
CA THR A 75 15.31 10.28 9.77
C THR A 75 16.45 9.73 10.63
N GLU A 76 16.21 8.62 11.32
CA GLU A 76 17.18 8.08 12.29
C GLU A 76 17.87 6.80 11.81
N LYS A 77 17.12 5.90 11.18
CA LYS A 77 17.64 4.60 10.74
C LYS A 77 16.88 4.07 9.52
N PRO A 78 17.56 3.33 8.62
CA PRO A 78 16.94 2.82 7.41
C PRO A 78 15.87 1.79 7.77
N ARG A 79 14.74 1.82 7.06
CA ARG A 79 13.65 0.85 7.23
C ARG A 79 13.63 -0.18 6.11
N VAL A 80 13.80 -1.45 6.46
CA VAL A 80 13.70 -2.58 5.53
C VAL A 80 12.36 -3.28 5.72
N LEU A 81 11.57 -3.36 4.65
CA LEU A 81 10.25 -3.97 4.61
C LEU A 81 10.19 -5.02 3.50
N ALA A 82 9.34 -6.03 3.69
CA ALA A 82 8.83 -6.85 2.60
C ALA A 82 7.39 -6.40 2.31
N THR A 83 7.10 -6.07 1.05
CA THR A 83 5.76 -5.70 0.61
C THR A 83 5.24 -6.78 -0.33
N ALA A 84 3.96 -7.15 -0.15
CA ALA A 84 3.24 -8.02 -1.04
C ALA A 84 1.90 -7.38 -1.36
N THR A 85 1.60 -7.24 -2.64
CA THR A 85 0.31 -6.73 -3.11
C THR A 85 -0.48 -7.89 -3.69
N TYR A 86 -1.69 -8.09 -3.19
CA TYR A 86 -2.63 -9.02 -3.80
C TYR A 86 -3.34 -8.33 -4.97
N SER A 87 -3.21 -8.91 -6.16
CA SER A 87 -4.01 -8.56 -7.33
C SER A 87 -4.99 -9.68 -7.59
N SER A 88 -6.28 -9.36 -7.65
CA SER A 88 -7.31 -10.35 -8.00
C SER A 88 -7.17 -10.79 -9.47
N PRO A 89 -7.73 -11.95 -9.86
CA PRO A 89 -7.77 -12.37 -11.27
C PRO A 89 -8.45 -11.37 -12.22
N ALA A 90 -9.25 -10.43 -11.71
CA ALA A 90 -9.89 -9.37 -12.48
C ALA A 90 -8.96 -8.17 -12.76
N ALA A 91 -7.76 -8.12 -12.17
CA ALA A 91 -6.79 -7.06 -12.43
C ALA A 91 -6.30 -7.12 -13.88
N LEU A 92 -6.16 -5.95 -14.51
CA LEU A 92 -5.61 -5.88 -15.86
C LEU A 92 -4.13 -6.23 -15.83
N ALA A 93 -3.74 -7.26 -16.59
CA ALA A 93 -2.34 -7.68 -16.71
C ALA A 93 -1.43 -6.56 -17.19
N SER A 94 -1.93 -5.66 -18.06
CA SER A 94 -1.20 -4.48 -18.55
C SER A 94 -0.91 -3.43 -17.47
N LEU A 95 -1.60 -3.47 -16.34
CA LEU A 95 -1.41 -2.58 -15.20
C LEU A 95 -0.76 -3.27 -14.00
N THR A 96 -0.31 -4.52 -14.17
CA THR A 96 0.33 -5.30 -13.11
C THR A 96 1.79 -5.50 -13.45
N GLU A 97 2.68 -4.90 -12.66
CA GLU A 97 4.12 -5.11 -12.76
C GLU A 97 4.61 -5.98 -11.60
N ARG A 98 5.27 -7.09 -11.91
CA ARG A 98 5.93 -7.93 -10.91
C ARG A 98 7.39 -7.49 -10.77
N SER A 99 7.82 -7.23 -9.54
CA SER A 99 9.21 -6.85 -9.23
C SER A 99 10.19 -8.04 -9.23
N TYR A 100 9.79 -9.17 -9.79
CA TYR A 100 10.57 -10.40 -9.87
C TYR A 100 10.18 -11.21 -11.11
N ARG A 101 11.04 -12.16 -11.47
CA ARG A 101 10.73 -13.24 -12.42
C ARG A 101 10.95 -14.57 -11.72
N PHE A 102 9.96 -15.44 -11.76
CA PHE A 102 10.08 -16.80 -11.23
C PHE A 102 10.73 -17.70 -12.28
N SER A 103 11.79 -18.41 -11.90
CA SER A 103 12.55 -19.33 -12.79
C SER A 103 12.46 -20.79 -12.35
N GLY A 104 11.69 -21.11 -11.31
CA GLY A 104 11.50 -22.47 -10.81
C GLY A 104 10.44 -23.26 -11.58
N SER A 105 10.24 -24.51 -11.16
CA SER A 105 9.17 -25.35 -11.69
C SER A 105 7.81 -24.97 -11.09
N LEU A 106 6.78 -24.94 -11.94
CA LEU A 106 5.37 -24.78 -11.52
C LEU A 106 4.68 -26.12 -11.24
N THR A 107 5.36 -27.23 -11.53
CA THR A 107 4.84 -28.58 -11.34
C THR A 107 4.72 -28.91 -9.86
N GLY A 108 3.56 -29.44 -9.45
CA GLY A 108 3.31 -29.81 -8.06
C GLY A 108 2.94 -28.66 -7.13
N LEU A 109 2.94 -27.40 -7.62
CA LEU A 109 2.42 -26.27 -6.87
C LEU A 109 0.88 -26.31 -6.82
N ASP A 110 0.32 -25.93 -5.67
CA ASP A 110 -1.11 -25.65 -5.56
C ASP A 110 -1.50 -24.41 -6.41
N GLU A 111 -2.80 -24.25 -6.61
CA GLU A 111 -3.33 -23.18 -7.46
C GLU A 111 -3.00 -21.77 -6.92
N PRO A 112 -3.16 -21.46 -5.61
CA PRO A 112 -2.81 -20.14 -5.09
C PRO A 112 -1.32 -19.80 -5.24
N THR A 113 -0.43 -20.77 -4.99
CA THR A 113 1.02 -20.57 -5.12
C THR A 113 1.40 -20.35 -6.59
N ARG A 114 0.82 -21.12 -7.51
CA ARG A 114 1.04 -20.90 -8.95
C ARG A 114 0.59 -19.51 -9.37
N PHE A 115 -0.63 -19.10 -9.00
CA PHE A 115 -1.16 -17.76 -9.29
C PHE A 115 -0.27 -16.64 -8.70
N ALA A 116 0.23 -16.83 -7.49
CA ALA A 116 1.12 -15.85 -6.87
C ALA A 116 2.44 -15.71 -7.66
N LEU A 117 2.96 -16.77 -8.29
CA LEU A 117 4.27 -16.78 -8.96
C LEU A 117 4.24 -16.41 -10.46
N THR A 118 3.08 -16.52 -11.13
CA THR A 118 2.90 -16.27 -12.58
C THR A 118 1.94 -15.13 -12.84
#